data_AF-A0A8S9ZBJ2-F1
#
_entry.id   AF-A0A8S9ZBJ2-F1
#
_cell.length_a   1.000
_cell.length_b   1.000
_cell.length_c   1.000
_cell.angle_alpha   90.00
_cell.angle_beta   90.00
_cell.angle_gamma   90.00
#
_symmetry.space_group_name_H-M   'P 1'
#
loop_
_entity.id
_entity.type
_entity.pdbx_description
1 polymer ?
#
loop_
_entity_poly.entity_id
_entity_poly.type
_entity_poly.pdbx_seq_one_letter_code
_entity_poly.pdbx_strand_id
1 'polypeptide(L)'
;MSAKPINEYSGKELLYRSLEHVQALSKPKAIQLDEESNFTNVIQSCEWIKADKKGVIKPDQLIKRRGKHSLVKIGSIEELNKWFNEKKGQYIQSLLTNKWTPSGFILEPLYNISKR
;
A
#
# COMPACT_ATOMS: atom_id res chain seq x y z
N MET A 1 20.28 0.50 22.91
CA MET A 1 19.70 0.50 21.55
C MET A 1 18.40 -0.29 21.60
N SER A 2 17.24 0.30 21.25
CA SER A 2 15.96 -0.40 21.20
C SER A 2 15.51 -0.65 19.77
N ALA A 3 14.74 -1.72 19.53
CA ALA A 3 14.15 -2.01 18.23
C ALA A 3 12.99 -1.04 17.97
N LYS A 4 12.97 -0.42 16.77
CA LYS A 4 11.89 0.46 16.32
C LYS A 4 11.21 -0.14 15.08
N PRO A 5 9.87 -0.16 15.02
CA PRO A 5 9.16 -0.63 13.83
C PRO A 5 9.34 0.36 12.67
N ILE A 6 9.37 -0.17 11.45
CA ILE A 6 9.34 0.58 10.20
C ILE A 6 8.08 0.24 9.41
N ASN A 7 7.62 1.15 8.57
CA ASN A 7 6.47 0.90 7.71
C ASN A 7 6.79 -0.16 6.63
N GLU A 8 5.74 -0.72 6.04
CA GLU A 8 5.84 -1.79 5.05
C GLU A 8 6.61 -1.35 3.82
N TYR A 9 6.37 -0.13 3.32
CA TYR A 9 7.08 0.43 2.18
C TYR A 9 8.59 0.47 2.43
N SER A 10 9.05 1.07 3.54
CA SER A 10 10.47 1.13 3.88
C SER A 10 11.06 -0.25 4.09
N GLY A 11 10.33 -1.17 4.73
CA GLY A 11 10.78 -2.55 4.90
C GLY A 11 10.99 -3.28 3.58
N LYS A 12 10.08 -3.10 2.62
CA LYS A 12 10.20 -3.63 1.26
C LYS A 12 11.38 -3.00 0.51
N GLU A 13 11.51 -1.68 0.56
CA GLU A 13 12.65 -0.97 -0.05
C GLU A 13 13.98 -1.50 0.47
N LEU A 14 14.13 -1.64 1.78
CA LEU A 14 15.32 -2.21 2.41
C LEU A 14 15.58 -3.65 1.96
N LEU A 15 14.54 -4.49 1.90
CA LEU A 15 14.64 -5.87 1.46
C LEU A 15 15.14 -5.96 0.02
N TYR A 16 14.48 -5.27 -0.91
CA TYR A 16 14.84 -5.33 -2.34
C TYR A 16 16.22 -4.76 -2.61
N ARG A 17 16.60 -3.65 -1.95
CA ARG A 17 17.94 -3.09 -2.06
C ARG A 17 19.00 -4.07 -1.53
N SER A 18 18.73 -4.75 -0.42
CA SER A 18 19.70 -5.67 0.19
C SER A 18 19.86 -6.96 -0.60
N LEU A 19 18.81 -7.40 -1.31
CA LEU A 19 18.81 -8.63 -2.09
C LEU A 19 19.02 -8.43 -3.60
N GLU A 20 19.30 -7.21 -4.04
CA GLU A 20 19.53 -6.88 -5.45
C GLU A 20 20.65 -7.74 -6.07
N HIS A 21 21.72 -7.97 -5.31
CA HIS A 21 22.88 -8.77 -5.73
C HIS A 21 22.55 -10.24 -6.01
N VAL A 22 21.49 -10.79 -5.40
CA VAL A 22 21.12 -12.20 -5.58
C VAL A 22 20.24 -12.41 -6.82
N GLN A 23 19.72 -11.32 -7.41
CA GLN A 23 18.83 -11.31 -8.59
C GLN A 23 17.61 -12.27 -8.50
N ALA A 24 17.29 -12.74 -7.30
CA ALA A 24 16.23 -13.72 -7.07
C ALA A 24 14.83 -13.11 -7.07
N LEU A 25 14.73 -11.78 -6.93
CA LEU A 25 13.47 -11.05 -6.78
C LEU A 25 13.45 -9.83 -7.70
N SER A 26 12.35 -9.67 -8.45
CA SER A 26 12.05 -8.41 -9.12
C SER A 26 11.37 -7.47 -8.14
N LYS A 27 11.95 -6.28 -7.95
CA LYS A 27 11.35 -5.24 -7.10
C LYS A 27 10.00 -4.80 -7.68
N PRO A 28 8.87 -5.02 -6.99
CA PRO A 28 7.58 -4.50 -7.42
C PRO A 28 7.60 -2.97 -7.32
N LYS A 29 6.99 -2.31 -8.31
CA LYS A 29 6.80 -0.85 -8.32
C LYS A 29 5.66 -0.47 -7.37
N ALA A 30 5.88 -0.65 -6.07
CA ALA A 30 4.99 -0.15 -5.03
C ALA A 30 5.04 1.38 -4.99
N ILE A 31 3.91 2.00 -4.67
CA ILE A 31 3.74 3.44 -4.63
C ILE A 31 3.33 3.82 -3.21
N GLN A 32 4.03 4.78 -2.63
CA GLN A 32 3.61 5.39 -1.37
C GLN A 32 2.69 6.58 -1.66
N LEU A 33 1.57 6.66 -0.94
CA LEU A 33 0.61 7.77 -1.00
C LEU A 33 0.41 8.30 0.40
N ASP A 34 0.25 9.60 0.54
CA ASP A 34 -0.12 10.28 1.78
C ASP A 34 -1.46 11.01 1.63
N GLU A 35 -1.92 11.70 2.67
CA GLU A 35 -3.21 12.41 2.63
C GLU A 35 -3.28 13.59 1.65
N GLU A 36 -2.13 14.20 1.34
CA GLU A 36 -1.99 15.33 0.42
C GLU A 36 -1.83 14.87 -1.04
N SER A 37 -1.48 13.60 -1.25
CA SER A 37 -1.21 13.02 -2.55
C SER A 37 -2.42 13.13 -3.50
N ASN A 38 -2.17 13.65 -4.71
CA ASN A 38 -3.08 13.52 -5.84
C ASN A 38 -2.88 12.13 -6.47
N PHE A 39 -3.83 11.22 -6.20
CA PHE A 39 -3.76 9.84 -6.65
C PHE A 39 -3.44 9.71 -8.14
N THR A 40 -4.16 10.44 -9.00
CA THR A 40 -4.00 10.38 -10.46
C THR A 40 -2.61 10.79 -10.91
N ASN A 41 -2.06 11.87 -10.34
CA ASN A 41 -0.73 12.35 -10.71
C ASN A 41 0.37 11.35 -10.30
N VAL A 42 0.25 10.76 -9.11
CA VAL A 42 1.27 9.83 -8.59
C VAL A 42 1.32 8.55 -9.42
N ILE A 43 0.17 8.05 -9.89
CA ILE A 43 0.12 6.80 -10.66
C ILE A 43 0.50 6.94 -12.14
N GLN A 44 0.57 8.15 -12.70
CA GLN A 44 0.82 8.38 -14.14
C GLN A 44 2.17 7.80 -14.62
N SER A 45 3.18 7.81 -13.75
CA SER A 45 4.52 7.30 -14.03
C SER A 45 4.64 5.78 -13.90
N CYS A 46 3.60 5.09 -13.43
CA CYS A 46 3.66 3.68 -13.11
C CYS A 46 3.23 2.79 -14.28
N GLU A 47 4.19 2.09 -14.88
CA GLU A 47 3.97 1.24 -16.06
C GLU A 47 2.97 0.09 -15.81
N TRP A 48 3.05 -0.57 -14.65
CA TRP A 48 2.16 -1.72 -14.34
C TRP A 48 0.68 -1.32 -14.26
N ILE A 49 0.41 -0.07 -13.87
CA ILE A 49 -0.93 0.49 -13.82
C ILE A 49 -1.51 0.61 -15.23
N LYS A 50 -0.68 0.93 -16.23
CA LYS A 50 -1.08 1.01 -17.64
C LYS A 50 -1.37 -0.37 -18.22
N ALA A 51 -0.63 -1.40 -17.79
CA ALA A 51 -0.77 -2.77 -18.27
C ALA A 51 -2.00 -3.49 -17.67
N ASP A 52 -2.02 -3.67 -16.35
CA ASP A 52 -2.99 -4.57 -15.69
C ASP A 52 -4.25 -3.86 -15.18
N LYS A 53 -4.18 -2.53 -15.02
CA LYS A 53 -5.27 -1.66 -14.53
C LYS A 53 -5.95 -2.11 -13.22
N LYS A 54 -5.30 -2.98 -12.45
CA LYS A 54 -5.79 -3.50 -11.16
C LYS A 54 -4.67 -3.52 -10.15
N GLY A 55 -5.01 -3.26 -8.89
CA GLY A 55 -4.04 -3.24 -7.81
C GLY A 55 -4.67 -3.46 -6.45
N VAL A 56 -3.83 -3.30 -5.44
CA VAL A 56 -4.20 -3.38 -4.02
C VAL A 56 -3.74 -2.11 -3.33
N ILE A 57 -4.63 -1.47 -2.59
CA ILE A 57 -4.30 -0.34 -1.71
C ILE A 57 -4.64 -0.68 -0.26
N LYS A 58 -3.77 -0.25 0.66
CA LYS A 58 -3.94 -0.47 2.11
C LYS A 58 -3.17 0.61 2.90
N PRO A 59 -3.61 0.95 4.13
CA PRO A 59 -2.85 1.85 4.99
C PRO A 59 -1.52 1.23 5.40
N ASP A 60 -0.49 2.08 5.52
CA ASP A 60 0.87 1.68 5.87
C ASP A 60 1.39 2.39 7.13
N GLN A 61 0.68 2.16 8.23
CA GLN A 61 0.95 2.82 9.52
C GLN A 61 0.95 1.79 10.65
N LEU A 62 1.61 0.66 10.39
CA LEU A 62 1.82 -0.43 11.35
C LEU A 62 0.55 -1.15 11.84
N ILE A 63 -0.59 -0.89 11.19
CA ILE A 63 -1.87 -1.54 11.51
C ILE A 63 -1.82 -3.01 11.11
N LYS A 64 -2.14 -3.88 12.07
CA LYS A 64 -2.21 -5.33 11.86
C LYS A 64 -3.62 -5.75 11.49
N ARG A 65 -3.74 -6.96 10.90
CA ARG A 65 -5.03 -7.57 10.51
C ARG A 65 -5.88 -6.68 9.57
N ARG A 66 -5.24 -5.85 8.73
CA ARG A 66 -5.89 -4.92 7.79
C ARG A 66 -7.01 -5.57 6.97
N GLY A 67 -6.82 -6.81 6.50
CA GLY A 67 -7.85 -7.56 5.76
C GLY A 67 -9.11 -7.84 6.59
N LYS A 68 -8.97 -8.22 7.86
CA LYS A 68 -10.12 -8.44 8.76
C LYS A 68 -10.87 -7.13 9.05
N HIS A 69 -10.17 -6.01 9.02
CA HIS A 69 -10.72 -4.67 9.30
C HIS A 69 -11.21 -3.94 8.04
N SER A 70 -11.29 -4.62 6.89
CA SER A 70 -11.69 -3.98 5.62
C SER A 70 -10.82 -2.77 5.25
N LEU A 71 -9.55 -2.79 5.67
CA LEU A 71 -8.51 -1.78 5.36
C LEU A 71 -7.62 -2.24 4.20
N VAL A 72 -8.11 -3.14 3.36
CA VAL A 72 -7.45 -3.58 2.14
C VAL A 72 -8.49 -3.51 1.03
N LYS A 73 -8.25 -2.69 0.02
CA LYS A 73 -9.09 -2.65 -1.18
C LYS A 73 -8.31 -3.24 -2.35
N ILE A 74 -8.92 -4.20 -3.00
CA ILE A 74 -8.50 -4.79 -4.27
C ILE A 74 -9.51 -4.32 -5.31
N GLY A 75 -9.05 -3.88 -6.48
CA GLY A 75 -9.95 -3.37 -7.50
C GLY A 75 -9.25 -2.73 -8.69
N SER A 76 -10.06 -2.14 -9.57
CA SER A 76 -9.58 -1.28 -10.65
C SER A 76 -8.98 0.01 -10.10
N ILE A 77 -8.13 0.68 -10.87
CA ILE A 77 -7.51 1.96 -10.48
C ILE A 77 -8.54 3.02 -10.07
N GLU A 78 -9.69 3.06 -10.75
CA GLU A 78 -10.80 3.96 -10.42
C GLU A 78 -11.41 3.65 -9.05
N GLU A 79 -11.63 2.36 -8.76
CA GLU A 79 -12.11 1.92 -7.45
C GLU A 79 -11.10 2.23 -6.34
N LEU A 80 -9.80 2.06 -6.62
CA LEU A 80 -8.72 2.35 -5.66
C LEU A 80 -8.63 3.85 -5.39
N ASN A 81 -8.75 4.70 -6.42
CA ASN A 81 -8.77 6.15 -6.28
C ASN A 81 -9.97 6.61 -5.44
N LYS A 82 -11.16 6.08 -5.74
CA LYS A 82 -12.37 6.37 -4.95
C LYS A 82 -12.19 5.96 -3.49
N TRP A 83 -11.73 4.73 -3.26
CA TRP A 83 -11.50 4.22 -1.91
C TRP A 83 -10.44 5.02 -1.15
N PHE A 84 -9.36 5.43 -1.81
CA PHE A 84 -8.33 6.28 -1.22
C PHE A 84 -8.88 7.63 -0.77
N ASN A 85 -9.65 8.31 -1.62
CA ASN A 85 -10.26 9.60 -1.26
C ASN A 85 -11.35 9.48 -0.20
N GLU A 86 -12.06 8.34 -0.15
CA GLU A 86 -12.96 8.03 0.95
C GLU A 86 -12.20 7.81 2.25
N LYS A 87 -11.06 7.11 2.25
CA LYS A 87 -10.37 6.73 3.50
C LYS A 87 -9.37 7.75 4.02
N LYS A 88 -8.75 8.54 3.15
CA LYS A 88 -7.79 9.57 3.58
C LYS A 88 -8.50 10.60 4.46
N GLY A 89 -7.90 10.95 5.60
CA GLY A 89 -8.48 11.93 6.54
C GLY A 89 -9.75 11.48 7.27
N GLN A 90 -10.31 10.29 7.00
CA GLN A 90 -11.43 9.77 7.79
C GLN A 90 -10.93 9.18 9.11
N TYR A 91 -11.63 9.50 10.20
CA TYR A 91 -11.39 8.85 11.49
C TYR A 91 -11.84 7.39 11.43
N ILE A 92 -10.87 6.49 11.57
CA ILE A 92 -11.14 5.06 11.70
C ILE A 92 -11.01 4.69 13.16
N GLN A 93 -12.06 4.09 13.71
CA GLN A 93 -12.02 3.55 15.06
C GLN A 93 -11.18 2.26 15.04
N SER A 94 -10.00 2.32 15.66
CA SER A 94 -9.20 1.12 15.89
C SER A 94 -9.79 0.30 17.07
N LEU A 95 -9.58 -1.02 17.05
CA LEU A 95 -9.93 -1.88 18.19
C LEU A 95 -9.18 -1.50 19.50
N LEU A 96 -8.13 -0.69 19.40
CA LEU A 96 -7.26 -0.26 20.49
C LEU A 96 -7.61 1.15 21.00
N THR A 97 -8.89 1.53 20.91
CA THR A 97 -9.51 2.69 21.58
C THR A 97 -9.07 4.10 21.17
N ASN A 98 -8.11 4.27 20.27
CA ASN A 98 -7.77 5.60 19.74
C ASN A 98 -8.36 5.80 18.34
N LYS A 99 -9.08 6.92 18.16
CA LYS A 99 -9.42 7.47 16.83
C LYS A 99 -8.13 7.81 16.13
N TRP A 100 -8.00 7.39 14.89
CA TRP A 100 -6.82 7.67 14.09
C TRP A 100 -7.20 7.91 12.63
N THR A 101 -6.41 8.73 11.96
CA THR A 101 -6.57 9.10 10.55
C THR A 101 -5.50 8.42 9.70
N PRO A 102 -5.89 7.68 8.65
CA PRO A 102 -4.95 7.21 7.64
C PRO A 102 -4.29 8.39 6.94
N SER A 103 -3.00 8.58 7.19
CA SER A 103 -2.15 9.58 6.54
C SER A 103 -1.11 8.97 5.60
N GLY A 104 -0.98 7.63 5.57
CA GLY A 104 -0.05 6.92 4.69
C GLY A 104 -0.63 5.61 4.17
N PHE A 105 -0.45 5.36 2.88
CA PHE A 105 -0.93 4.20 2.15
C PHE A 105 0.17 3.63 1.25
N ILE A 106 0.05 2.34 0.96
CA ILE A 106 0.85 1.67 -0.06
C ILE A 106 -0.10 1.10 -1.13
N LEU A 107 0.21 1.40 -2.38
CA LEU A 107 -0.47 0.90 -3.58
C LEU A 107 0.48 -0.06 -4.32
N GLU A 108 0.00 -1.25 -4.64
CA GLU A 108 0.79 -2.35 -5.20
C GLU A 108 0.08 -3.05 -6.37
N PRO A 109 0.84 -3.68 -7.28
CA PRO A 109 0.27 -4.58 -8.28
C PRO A 109 -0.51 -5.73 -7.63
N LEU A 110 -1.59 -6.15 -8.28
CA LEU A 110 -2.33 -7.36 -7.87
C LEU A 110 -1.66 -8.59 -8.48
N TYR A 111 -1.07 -9.44 -7.65
CA TYR A 111 -0.53 -10.73 -8.09
C TYR A 111 -1.59 -11.82 -8.04
N ASN A 112 -1.89 -12.42 -9.18
CA ASN A 112 -2.74 -13.61 -9.27
C ASN A 112 -1.93 -14.83 -8.86
N ILE A 113 -2.11 -15.29 -7.62
CA ILE A 113 -1.61 -16.59 -7.22
C ILE A 113 -2.62 -17.61 -7.69
N SER A 114 -2.31 -18.32 -8.78
CA SER A 114 -2.99 -19.57 -9.12
C SER A 114 -2.89 -20.47 -7.89
N LYS A 115 -4.03 -20.86 -7.33
CA LYS A 115 -4.07 -21.92 -6.32
C LYS A 115 -3.55 -23.18 -7.01
N ARG A 116 -2.32 -23.57 -6.68
CA ARG A 116 -1.83 -24.92 -6.91
C ARG A 116 -2.68 -25.91 -6.12
#